data_AF-A0A831JUY8-F1
#
_entry.id   AF-A0A831JUY8-F1
#
_cell.length_a   1.000
_cell.length_b   1.000
_cell.length_c   1.000
_cell.angle_alpha   90.00
_cell.angle_beta   90.00
_cell.angle_gamma   90.00
#
_symmetry.space_group_name_H-M   'P 1'
#
loop_
_entity.id
_entity.type
_entity.pdbx_description
1 polymer ?
#
loop_
_entity_poly.entity_id
_entity_poly.type
_entity_poly.pdbx_seq_one_letter_code
_entity_poly.pdbx_strand_id
1 'polypeptide(L)'
;MKTSFKEISLPKLNNLTPSLESTALKLMEEAGELAQAIGKFRGLNGENVTLSEKEIMEKISEELLDVAQVAVSMMFVLEEKYNINIEEKLKEHIEKLKRKGYIK
;
A
#
# COMPACT_ATOMS: atom_id res chain seq x y z
N MET A 1 7.52 8.06 -25.97
CA MET A 1 7.40 8.88 -24.74
C MET A 1 8.12 8.15 -23.63
N LYS A 2 8.94 8.83 -22.84
CA LYS A 2 9.66 8.25 -21.70
C LYS A 2 8.71 8.18 -20.50
N THR A 3 8.63 7.05 -19.80
CA THR A 3 7.87 6.97 -18.54
C THR A 3 8.44 7.99 -17.57
N SER A 4 7.62 8.90 -17.06
CA SER A 4 8.00 9.78 -15.96
C SER A 4 7.57 9.10 -14.66
N PHE A 5 8.56 8.75 -13.83
CA PHE A 5 8.31 8.17 -12.52
C PHE A 5 8.23 9.29 -11.48
N LYS A 6 7.21 9.24 -10.63
CA LYS A 6 7.18 9.97 -9.37
C LYS A 6 7.58 8.99 -8.28
N GLU A 7 8.62 9.32 -7.53
CA GLU A 7 9.10 8.49 -6.43
C GLU A 7 8.35 8.84 -5.14
N ILE A 8 7.93 7.81 -4.42
CA ILE A 8 7.44 7.88 -3.04
C ILE A 8 8.31 6.91 -2.26
N SER A 9 9.04 7.41 -1.25
CA SER A 9 9.97 6.61 -0.46
C SER A 9 9.39 6.36 0.93
N LEU A 10 9.36 5.11 1.37
CA LEU A 10 8.86 4.69 2.68
C LEU A 10 9.99 4.01 3.46
N PRO A 11 10.17 4.31 4.76
CA PRO A 11 11.28 3.80 5.55
C PRO A 11 11.11 2.32 5.90
N LYS A 12 12.23 1.63 6.14
CA LYS A 12 12.23 0.38 6.90
C LYS A 12 11.88 0.68 8.37
N LEU A 13 10.97 -0.09 8.94
CA LEU A 13 10.56 0.04 10.34
C LEU A 13 11.53 -0.72 11.24
N ASN A 14 12.52 -0.02 11.78
CA ASN A 14 13.62 -0.63 12.53
C ASN A 14 13.28 -1.03 13.98
N ASN A 15 12.11 -0.61 14.48
CA ASN A 15 11.64 -0.95 15.83
C ASN A 15 10.65 -2.13 15.84
N LEU A 16 10.47 -2.80 14.70
CA LEU A 16 9.59 -3.95 14.54
C LEU A 16 10.37 -5.14 14.00
N THR A 17 9.93 -6.35 14.35
CA THR A 17 10.50 -7.62 13.84
C THR A 17 9.46 -8.38 13.01
N PRO A 18 9.02 -7.83 11.86
CA PRO A 18 7.95 -8.41 11.08
C PRO A 18 8.26 -9.83 10.57
N SER A 19 7.25 -10.70 10.55
CA SER A 19 7.24 -11.98 9.81
C SER A 19 6.31 -11.87 8.59
N LEU A 20 6.31 -12.87 7.71
CA LEU A 20 5.35 -12.91 6.59
C LEU A 20 3.92 -12.98 7.11
N GLU A 21 3.68 -13.78 8.14
CA GLU A 21 2.36 -13.95 8.75
C GLU A 21 1.90 -12.67 9.43
N SER A 22 2.77 -12.03 10.23
CA SER A 22 2.40 -10.80 10.94
C SER A 22 2.14 -9.64 9.97
N THR A 23 2.94 -9.54 8.90
CA THR A 23 2.73 -8.51 7.86
C THR A 23 1.51 -8.79 7.01
N ALA A 24 1.20 -10.05 6.71
CA ALA A 24 -0.04 -10.41 6.01
C ALA A 24 -1.29 -10.07 6.84
N LEU A 25 -1.28 -10.36 8.15
CA LEU A 25 -2.37 -9.98 9.06
C LEU A 25 -2.55 -8.47 9.12
N LYS A 26 -1.45 -7.73 9.33
CA LYS A 26 -1.51 -6.26 9.39
C LYS A 26 -1.93 -5.66 8.05
N LEU A 27 -1.51 -6.22 6.92
CA LEU A 27 -1.94 -5.76 5.60
C LEU A 27 -3.46 -5.87 5.40
N MET A 28 -4.07 -6.95 5.91
CA MET A 28 -5.52 -7.11 5.87
C MET A 28 -6.24 -6.11 6.78
N GLU A 29 -5.65 -5.79 7.94
CA GLU A 29 -6.15 -4.76 8.86
C GLU A 29 -6.14 -3.38 8.18
N GLU A 30 -4.99 -2.92 7.69
CA GLU A 30 -4.87 -1.60 7.02
C GLU A 30 -5.79 -1.50 5.79
N ALA A 31 -5.88 -2.59 5.01
CA ALA A 31 -6.78 -2.62 3.84
C ALA A 31 -8.26 -2.51 4.26
N GLY A 32 -8.63 -3.08 5.41
CA GLY A 32 -9.94 -2.94 6.00
C GLY A 32 -10.23 -1.53 6.48
N GLU A 33 -9.26 -0.87 7.12
CA GLU A 33 -9.38 0.52 7.57
C GLU A 33 -9.51 1.50 6.40
N LEU A 34 -8.72 1.31 5.34
CA LEU A 34 -8.86 2.04 4.08
C LEU A 34 -10.24 1.81 3.45
N ALA A 35 -10.70 0.56 3.40
CA ALA A 35 -12.03 0.24 2.87
C ALA A 35 -13.15 0.90 3.70
N GLN A 36 -13.01 0.96 5.02
CA GLN A 36 -13.95 1.67 5.90
C GLN A 36 -13.94 3.17 5.64
N ALA A 37 -12.77 3.80 5.50
CA ALA A 37 -12.66 5.23 5.20
C ALA A 37 -13.35 5.59 3.87
N ILE A 38 -13.17 4.76 2.84
CA ILE A 38 -13.87 4.88 1.55
C ILE A 38 -15.37 4.58 1.68
N GLY A 39 -15.76 3.62 2.52
CA GLY A 39 -17.16 3.29 2.80
C GLY A 39 -17.93 4.47 3.40
N LYS A 40 -17.33 5.12 4.40
CA LYS A 40 -17.82 6.35 5.04
C LYS A 40 -17.98 7.48 4.02
N PHE A 41 -17.00 7.68 3.13
CA PHE A 41 -17.11 8.65 2.04
C PHE A 41 -18.37 8.43 1.18
N ARG A 42 -18.68 7.17 0.89
CA ARG A 42 -19.74 6.79 -0.04
C ARG A 42 -21.11 6.61 0.62
N GLY A 43 -21.22 6.83 1.94
CA GLY A 43 -22.44 6.58 2.71
C GLY A 43 -22.93 5.13 2.59
N LEU A 44 -22.00 4.18 2.37
CA LEU A 44 -22.35 2.77 2.22
C LEU A 44 -22.87 2.22 3.55
N ASN A 45 -23.74 1.21 3.48
CA ASN A 45 -24.28 0.51 4.65
C ASN A 45 -25.05 1.38 5.67
N GLY A 46 -25.57 2.55 5.26
CA GLY A 46 -26.35 3.42 6.14
C GLY A 46 -25.53 4.21 7.16
N GLU A 47 -24.22 4.38 6.91
CA GLU A 47 -23.35 5.20 7.74
C GLU A 47 -23.77 6.68 7.69
N ASN A 48 -23.91 7.30 8.87
CA ASN A 48 -24.11 8.75 8.97
C ASN A 48 -22.79 9.46 8.67
N VAL A 49 -22.72 10.12 7.52
CA VAL A 49 -21.55 10.91 7.12
C VAL A 49 -21.54 12.22 7.91
N THR A 50 -20.87 12.23 9.06
CA THR A 50 -20.73 13.42 9.92
C THR A 50 -19.45 14.22 9.63
N LEU A 51 -18.56 13.67 8.80
CA LEU A 51 -17.28 14.28 8.43
C LEU A 51 -17.41 15.08 7.14
N SER A 52 -16.62 16.15 7.03
CA SER A 52 -16.46 16.88 5.78
C SER A 52 -15.68 16.07 4.75
N GLU A 53 -15.84 16.40 3.47
CA GLU A 53 -15.09 15.78 2.37
C GLU A 53 -13.57 15.89 2.58
N LYS A 54 -13.08 17.01 3.11
CA LYS A 54 -11.66 17.22 3.42
C LYS A 54 -11.15 16.22 4.46
N GLU A 55 -11.86 16.07 5.58
CA GLU A 55 -11.49 15.13 6.64
C GLU A 55 -11.51 13.68 6.13
N ILE A 56 -12.44 13.36 5.24
CA ILE A 56 -12.53 12.03 4.64
C ILE A 56 -11.34 11.77 3.69
N MET A 57 -10.97 12.75 2.86
CA MET A 57 -9.82 12.62 1.97
C MET A 57 -8.49 12.54 2.75
N GLU A 58 -8.37 13.28 3.86
CA GLU A 58 -7.24 13.17 4.78
C GLU A 58 -7.16 11.76 5.36
N LYS A 59 -8.26 11.23 5.91
CA LYS A 59 -8.30 9.86 6.44
C LYS A 59 -7.94 8.83 5.37
N ILE A 60 -8.55 8.89 4.19
CA ILE A 60 -8.23 7.95 3.08
C ILE A 60 -6.74 8.00 2.73
N SER A 61 -6.12 9.19 2.76
CA SER A 61 -4.70 9.34 2.45
C SER A 61 -3.80 8.72 3.52
N GLU A 62 -4.15 8.84 4.79
CA GLU A 62 -3.47 8.21 5.92
C GLU A 62 -3.52 6.68 5.80
N GLU A 63 -4.74 6.11 5.70
CA GLU A 63 -4.93 4.66 5.62
C GLU A 63 -4.24 4.06 4.38
N LEU A 64 -4.23 4.80 3.26
CA LEU A 64 -3.53 4.36 2.04
C LEU A 64 -2.02 4.28 2.24
N LEU A 65 -1.44 5.22 2.99
CA LEU A 65 -0.01 5.20 3.31
C LEU A 65 0.31 4.06 4.29
N ASP A 66 -0.58 3.74 5.22
CA ASP A 66 -0.39 2.61 6.13
C ASP A 66 -0.41 1.27 5.39
N VAL A 67 -1.36 1.07 4.47
CA VAL A 67 -1.36 -0.09 3.56
C VAL A 67 -0.04 -0.18 2.78
N ALA A 68 0.43 0.93 2.23
CA ALA A 68 1.68 0.97 1.47
C ALA A 68 2.89 0.64 2.35
N GLN A 69 2.95 1.19 3.56
CA GLN A 69 4.03 0.96 4.52
C GLN A 69 4.12 -0.51 4.94
N VAL A 70 2.99 -1.16 5.19
CA VAL A 70 2.96 -2.58 5.55
C VAL A 70 3.38 -3.46 4.37
N ALA A 71 2.93 -3.14 3.15
CA ALA A 71 3.35 -3.85 1.95
C ALA A 71 4.87 -3.73 1.71
N VAL A 72 5.44 -2.52 1.84
CA VAL A 72 6.89 -2.29 1.75
C VAL A 72 7.64 -3.02 2.86
N SER A 73 7.11 -3.03 4.08
CA SER A 73 7.71 -3.79 5.20
C SER A 73 7.74 -5.29 4.92
N MET A 74 6.70 -5.83 4.28
CA MET A 74 6.67 -7.23 3.85
C MET A 74 7.71 -7.52 2.75
N MET A 75 7.98 -6.57 1.84
CA MET A 75 9.06 -6.70 0.85
C MET A 75 10.44 -6.81 1.51
N PHE A 76 10.71 -6.01 2.56
CA PHE A 76 11.94 -6.15 3.35
C PHE A 76 12.04 -7.52 4.03
N VAL A 77 10.93 -8.08 4.53
CA VAL A 77 10.91 -9.44 5.10
C VAL A 77 11.30 -10.49 4.05
N LEU A 78 10.75 -10.39 2.84
CA LEU A 78 11.07 -11.30 1.73
C LEU A 78 12.55 -11.20 1.33
N GLU A 79 13.09 -9.99 1.28
CA GLU A 79 14.49 -9.76 0.95
C GLU A 79 15.43 -10.34 2.01
N GLU A 80 15.21 -9.99 3.28
CA GLU A 80 16.15 -10.28 4.36
C GLU A 80 16.08 -11.72 4.87
N LYS A 81 14.87 -12.29 4.95
CA LYS A 81 14.68 -13.65 5.54
C LYS A 81 14.60 -14.74 4.48
N TYR A 82 14.19 -14.40 3.27
CA TYR A 82 13.96 -15.37 2.19
C TYR A 82 14.87 -15.14 0.97
N ASN A 83 15.78 -14.16 1.05
CA ASN A 83 16.77 -13.85 0.01
C ASN A 83 16.13 -13.60 -1.36
N ILE A 84 14.93 -13.01 -1.36
CA ILE A 84 14.22 -12.61 -2.58
C ILE A 84 14.78 -11.27 -3.07
N ASN A 85 15.22 -11.22 -4.32
CA ASN A 85 15.65 -9.98 -4.94
C ASN A 85 14.44 -9.10 -5.31
N ILE A 86 14.12 -8.12 -4.46
CA ILE A 86 12.96 -7.23 -4.67
C ILE A 86 13.19 -6.31 -5.88
N GLU A 87 14.42 -5.87 -6.13
CA GLU A 87 14.76 -5.04 -7.28
C GLU A 87 14.49 -5.77 -8.61
N GLU A 88 14.87 -7.05 -8.69
CA GLU A 88 14.56 -7.91 -9.84
C GLU A 88 13.05 -8.09 -10.01
N LYS A 89 12.32 -8.40 -8.92
CA LYS A 89 10.84 -8.53 -8.96
C LYS A 89 10.16 -7.24 -9.41
N LEU A 90 10.68 -6.08 -9.00
CA LEU A 90 10.19 -4.78 -9.43
C LEU A 90 10.41 -4.57 -10.93
N LYS A 91 11.60 -4.89 -11.46
CA LYS A 91 11.90 -4.81 -12.91
C LYS A 91 10.95 -5.71 -13.71
N GLU A 92 10.77 -6.96 -13.30
CA GLU A 92 9.82 -7.89 -13.92
C GLU A 92 8.39 -7.34 -13.91
N HIS A 93 7.97 -6.74 -12.80
CA HIS A 93 6.66 -6.14 -12.65
C HIS A 93 6.47 -4.95 -13.60
N ILE A 94 7.44 -4.04 -13.70
CA ILE A 94 7.41 -2.89 -14.60
C ILE A 94 7.32 -3.34 -16.06
N GLU A 95 8.10 -4.33 -16.48
CA GLU A 95 8.02 -4.87 -17.84
C GLU A 95 6.66 -5.51 -18.13
N LYS A 96 6.06 -6.21 -17.16
CA LYS A 96 4.69 -6.69 -17.27
C LYS A 96 3.69 -5.54 -17.46
N LEU A 97 3.83 -4.42 -16.74
CA LEU A 97 2.95 -3.26 -16.89
C LEU A 97 3.11 -2.60 -18.27
N LYS A 98 4.33 -2.51 -18.80
CA LYS A 98 4.60 -2.03 -20.16
C LYS A 98 3.95 -2.91 -21.22
N ARG A 99 4.10 -4.24 -21.12
CA ARG A 99 3.46 -5.20 -22.04
C ARG A 99 1.94 -5.08 -22.04
N LYS A 100 1.34 -4.80 -20.88
CA LYS A 100 -0.11 -4.57 -20.75
C LYS A 100 -0.56 -3.19 -21.24
N GLY A 101 0.37 -2.29 -21.59
CA GLY A 101 0.06 -0.93 -22.02
C GLY A 101 -0.38 0.00 -20.89
N TYR A 102 -0.20 -0.38 -19.63
CA TYR A 102 -0.56 0.46 -18.48
C TYR A 102 0.44 1.61 -18.27
N ILE A 103 1.70 1.41 -18.67
CA ILE A 103 2.76 2.42 -18.66
C ILE A 103 3.55 2.35 -19.97
N LYS A 104 4.19 3.44 -20.38
CA LYS A 104 4.94 3.58 -21.64
C LYS A 104 6.39 3.94 -21.38
#